data_AF-A0A948YU22-F1
#
_entry.id   AF-A0A948YU22-F1
#
_cell.length_a   1.000
_cell.length_b   1.000
_cell.length_c   1.000
_cell.angle_alpha   90.00
_cell.angle_beta   90.00
_cell.angle_gamma   90.00
#
_symmetry.space_group_name_H-M   'P 1'
#
loop_
_entity.id
_entity.type
_entity.pdbx_description
1 polymer ?
#
loop_
_entity_poly.entity_id
_entity_poly.type
_entity_poly.pdbx_seq_one_letter_code
_entity_poly.pdbx_strand_id
1 'polypeptide(L)'
;TGWLGLISYLALFGAAGWALIKNLLPEPFDSAQGKLESKADIAADPSTRAADATLAPAEGEARPAMAGRQGIRRNYYLPIILISLLAAYLVQNFFIFDSFVSYLMLFFVLAMISNICYTRSLSVIPAKAGIQVELGPGSRLKAGMTTKVSFVLFTIFIIFSLYSFNLKPLYASYLANQILSLPPADAARFAEASARRAQSAPLLKDALALNSFASEEIVYQAALDYIIKINQQPALAQNEEFYNIAASELSKIIERSPNRARNYIVLAWLNLYFSNQHSDRINESIILAGKTLELSPNKKDAYLILAAGYALSNQPLPAQEIILRASAIDGKMGEEVRAYWEKLK
;
A
#
# COMPACT_ATOMS: atom_id res chain seq x y z
N THR A 1 -10.21 4.72 -10.10
CA THR A 1 -9.91 3.26 -10.09
C THR A 1 -9.71 2.67 -8.69
N GLY A 2 -9.38 3.45 -7.65
CA GLY A 2 -9.12 2.91 -6.31
C GLY A 2 -10.30 2.25 -5.56
N TRP A 3 -11.54 2.72 -5.74
CA TRP A 3 -12.70 2.22 -4.98
C TRP A 3 -13.15 0.81 -5.37
N LEU A 4 -13.07 0.44 -6.65
CA LEU A 4 -13.37 -0.92 -7.11
C LEU A 4 -12.32 -1.93 -6.60
N GLY A 5 -11.06 -1.51 -6.53
CA GLY A 5 -10.00 -2.29 -5.89
C GLY A 5 -10.29 -2.54 -4.42
N LEU A 6 -10.66 -1.51 -3.68
CA LEU A 6 -11.02 -1.62 -2.25
C LEU A 6 -12.21 -2.55 -2.00
N ILE A 7 -13.30 -2.42 -2.78
CA ILE A 7 -14.50 -3.25 -2.62
C ILE A 7 -14.21 -4.72 -2.93
N SER A 8 -13.49 -4.99 -4.02
CA SER A 8 -13.08 -6.36 -4.37
C SER A 8 -12.18 -6.98 -3.29
N TYR A 9 -11.30 -6.18 -2.68
CA TYR A 9 -10.45 -6.61 -1.58
C TYR A 9 -11.22 -6.91 -0.29
N LEU A 10 -12.12 -6.01 0.12
CA LEU A 10 -12.95 -6.23 1.31
C LEU A 10 -13.84 -7.46 1.17
N ALA A 11 -14.38 -7.69 -0.04
CA ALA A 11 -15.11 -8.91 -0.34
C ALA A 11 -14.23 -10.17 -0.26
N LEU A 12 -13.00 -10.11 -0.78
CA LEU A 12 -12.07 -11.23 -0.77
C LEU A 12 -11.56 -11.57 0.64
N PHE A 13 -11.12 -10.57 1.40
CA PHE A 13 -10.66 -10.76 2.78
C PHE A 13 -11.80 -11.08 3.73
N GLY A 14 -12.99 -10.51 3.50
CA GLY A 14 -14.21 -10.91 4.18
C GLY A 14 -14.56 -12.37 3.92
N ALA A 15 -14.51 -12.82 2.66
CA ALA A 15 -14.80 -14.21 2.28
C ALA A 15 -13.71 -15.19 2.76
N ALA A 16 -12.43 -14.82 2.67
CA ALA A 16 -11.32 -15.63 3.16
C ALA A 16 -11.32 -15.71 4.69
N GLY A 17 -11.56 -14.59 5.38
CA GLY A 17 -11.75 -14.56 6.83
C GLY A 17 -12.95 -15.38 7.27
N TRP A 18 -14.08 -15.26 6.57
CA TRP A 18 -15.29 -16.07 6.81
C TRP A 18 -15.05 -17.57 6.56
N ALA A 19 -14.39 -17.95 5.47
CA ALA A 19 -14.05 -19.33 5.15
C ALA A 19 -13.06 -19.92 6.17
N LEU A 20 -12.11 -19.12 6.65
CA LEU A 20 -11.16 -19.52 7.69
C LEU A 20 -11.88 -19.72 9.04
N ILE A 21 -12.77 -18.79 9.42
CA ILE A 21 -13.65 -18.92 10.59
C ILE A 21 -14.50 -20.19 10.48
N LYS A 22 -15.12 -20.43 9.31
CA LYS A 22 -15.96 -21.60 9.07
C LYS A 22 -15.19 -22.93 9.12
N ASN A 23 -13.94 -22.97 8.67
CA ASN A 23 -13.10 -24.18 8.70
C ASN A 23 -12.39 -24.40 10.04
N LEU A 24 -12.19 -23.35 10.85
CA LEU A 24 -11.62 -23.44 12.21
C LEU A 24 -12.69 -23.75 13.27
N LEU A 25 -13.95 -23.41 13.01
CA LEU A 25 -15.08 -23.83 13.82
C LEU A 25 -15.45 -25.27 13.43
N PRO A 26 -15.34 -26.27 14.32
CA PRO A 26 -15.97 -27.56 14.07
C PRO A 26 -17.48 -27.34 13.93
N GLU A 27 -18.11 -28.09 13.02
CA GLU A 27 -19.56 -28.18 12.91
C GLU A 27 -20.16 -28.26 14.33
N PRO A 28 -21.24 -27.49 14.62
CA PRO A 28 -21.87 -27.51 15.93
C PRO A 28 -22.11 -28.97 16.30
N PHE A 29 -21.56 -29.37 17.45
CA PHE A 29 -21.62 -30.76 17.92
C PHE A 29 -23.09 -31.14 18.00
N ASP A 30 -23.57 -31.89 17.00
CA ASP A 30 -24.96 -32.30 16.91
C ASP A 30 -25.28 -33.05 18.20
N SER A 31 -26.16 -32.50 19.01
CA SER A 31 -26.51 -32.99 20.35
C SER A 31 -27.26 -34.34 20.33
N ALA A 32 -27.22 -35.05 19.20
CA ALA A 32 -27.96 -36.27 18.93
C ALA A 32 -27.40 -37.53 19.62
N GLN A 33 -26.22 -37.50 20.26
CA GLN A 33 -25.70 -38.66 21.03
C GLN A 33 -26.05 -38.64 22.53
N GLY A 34 -27.08 -37.88 22.91
CA GLY A 34 -27.65 -37.88 24.26
C GLY A 34 -28.90 -38.73 24.45
N LYS A 35 -29.25 -39.66 23.54
CA LYS A 35 -30.19 -40.74 23.84
C LYS A 35 -29.40 -41.94 24.35
N LEU A 36 -28.96 -41.85 25.60
CA LEU A 36 -28.71 -43.04 26.41
C LEU A 36 -30.08 -43.73 26.54
N GLU A 37 -30.31 -44.74 25.71
CA GLU A 37 -31.36 -45.71 25.95
C GLU A 37 -31.10 -46.34 27.32
N SER A 38 -31.80 -45.83 28.33
CA SER A 38 -32.07 -46.55 29.56
C SER A 38 -32.93 -47.76 29.22
N LYS A 39 -32.31 -48.82 28.69
CA LYS A 39 -32.88 -50.17 28.77
C LYS A 39 -32.68 -50.67 30.20
N ALA A 40 -33.57 -50.22 31.06
CA ALA A 40 -33.93 -50.96 32.26
C ALA A 40 -34.76 -52.16 31.81
N ASP A 41 -34.10 -53.30 31.60
CA ASP A 41 -34.72 -54.62 31.51
C ASP A 41 -33.68 -55.66 31.93
N ILE A 42 -33.52 -55.83 33.24
CA ILE A 42 -33.08 -57.11 33.79
C ILE A 42 -34.16 -57.52 34.77
N ALA A 43 -34.92 -58.51 34.31
CA ALA A 43 -35.99 -59.18 35.01
C ALA A 43 -35.50 -59.74 36.35
N ALA A 44 -36.32 -59.53 37.37
CA ALA A 44 -36.25 -60.25 38.63
C ALA A 44 -36.63 -61.72 38.39
N ASP A 45 -35.73 -62.63 38.76
CA ASP A 45 -36.03 -64.05 38.96
C ASP A 45 -36.07 -64.31 40.48
N PRO A 46 -37.22 -64.70 41.07
CA PRO A 46 -37.34 -64.95 42.49
C PRO A 46 -37.45 -66.46 42.77
N SER A 47 -36.33 -67.20 42.72
CA SER A 47 -36.18 -68.39 43.56
C SER A 47 -34.75 -68.93 43.57
N THR A 48 -34.04 -68.71 44.67
CA THR A 48 -33.40 -69.80 45.44
C THR A 48 -32.80 -69.25 46.74
N ARG A 49 -33.15 -69.94 47.83
CA ARG A 49 -32.81 -69.69 49.23
C ARG A 49 -31.38 -70.11 49.55
N ALA A 50 -30.80 -69.41 50.55
CA ALA A 50 -30.06 -69.91 51.73
C ALA A 50 -28.85 -70.83 51.48
N ALA A 51 -27.73 -70.75 52.19
CA ALA A 51 -27.26 -69.97 53.32
C ALA A 51 -25.73 -70.13 53.28
N ASP A 52 -24.96 -69.11 53.65
CA ASP A 52 -24.03 -69.29 54.76
C ASP A 52 -23.45 -67.96 55.20
N ALA A 53 -23.48 -67.76 56.51
CA ALA A 53 -22.87 -66.65 57.20
C ALA A 53 -21.40 -66.98 57.44
N THR A 54 -20.50 -66.02 57.26
CA THR A 54 -19.53 -65.58 58.29
C THR A 54 -18.48 -64.60 57.74
N LEU A 55 -18.08 -63.66 58.62
CA LEU A 55 -16.82 -62.90 58.67
C LEU A 55 -16.69 -61.56 57.90
N ALA A 56 -17.04 -60.48 58.62
CA ALA A 56 -16.13 -59.38 59.05
C ALA A 56 -15.38 -58.54 57.98
N PRO A 57 -14.70 -57.42 58.35
CA PRO A 57 -15.19 -56.09 57.99
C PRO A 57 -14.22 -55.23 57.15
N ALA A 58 -14.79 -54.19 56.54
CA ALA A 58 -14.15 -52.90 56.26
C ALA A 58 -12.87 -52.89 55.40
N GLU A 59 -13.04 -52.96 54.08
CA GLU A 59 -12.14 -52.27 53.16
C GLU A 59 -12.92 -51.15 52.47
N GLY A 60 -12.50 -49.91 52.74
CA GLY A 60 -13.03 -48.72 52.10
C GLY A 60 -12.71 -48.73 50.62
N GLU A 61 -13.66 -49.22 49.81
CA GLU A 61 -13.68 -48.98 48.37
C GLU A 61 -13.77 -47.47 48.13
N ALA A 62 -12.60 -46.87 47.92
CA ALA A 62 -12.47 -45.54 47.35
C ALA A 62 -13.13 -45.55 45.98
N ARG A 63 -14.41 -45.17 45.95
CA ARG A 63 -15.15 -44.87 44.72
C ARG A 63 -14.24 -44.02 43.84
N PRO A 64 -13.87 -44.46 42.62
CA PRO A 64 -13.09 -43.62 41.74
C PRO A 64 -13.92 -42.37 41.51
N ALA A 65 -13.42 -41.24 42.03
CA ALA A 65 -14.00 -39.94 41.80
C ALA A 65 -14.17 -39.84 40.28
N MET A 66 -15.43 -39.78 39.83
CA MET A 66 -15.80 -39.52 38.45
C MET A 66 -15.10 -38.22 38.07
N ALA A 67 -13.90 -38.35 37.51
CA ALA A 67 -13.10 -37.25 37.03
C ALA A 67 -13.92 -36.62 35.92
N GLY A 68 -14.67 -35.58 36.31
CA GLY A 68 -15.54 -34.85 35.41
C GLY A 68 -14.73 -34.52 34.18
N ARG A 69 -15.14 -35.06 33.03
CA ARG A 69 -14.69 -34.61 31.73
C ARG A 69 -15.07 -33.14 31.64
N GLN A 70 -14.21 -32.26 32.15
CA GLN A 70 -14.27 -30.85 31.87
C GLN A 70 -14.03 -30.76 30.36
N GLY A 71 -15.13 -30.69 29.62
CA GLY A 71 -15.09 -30.49 28.18
C GLY A 71 -14.22 -29.28 27.94
N ILE A 72 -13.09 -29.50 27.26
CA ILE A 72 -12.18 -28.46 26.82
C ILE A 72 -13.00 -27.52 25.95
N ARG A 73 -13.56 -26.46 26.54
CA ARG A 73 -14.26 -25.41 25.82
C ARG A 73 -13.22 -24.76 24.94
N ARG A 74 -13.23 -25.12 23.65
CA ARG A 74 -12.34 -24.53 22.64
C ARG A 74 -12.63 -23.03 22.58
N ASN A 75 -11.74 -22.23 23.14
CA ASN A 75 -11.84 -20.78 23.12
C ASN A 75 -11.45 -20.26 21.72
N TYR A 76 -12.45 -20.06 20.85
CA TYR A 76 -12.28 -19.52 19.50
C TYR A 76 -12.05 -18.01 19.45
N TYR A 77 -12.30 -17.31 20.55
CA TYR A 77 -12.14 -15.85 20.63
C TYR A 77 -10.72 -15.40 20.31
N LEU A 78 -9.70 -16.13 20.80
CA LEU A 78 -8.31 -15.75 20.61
C LEU A 78 -7.89 -15.81 19.11
N PRO A 79 -8.13 -16.92 18.37
CA PRO A 79 -7.90 -16.93 16.91
C PRO A 79 -8.64 -15.81 16.17
N ILE A 80 -9.93 -15.59 16.48
CA ILE A 80 -10.73 -14.56 15.82
C ILE A 80 -10.14 -13.16 16.03
N ILE A 81 -9.73 -12.84 17.26
CA ILE A 81 -9.08 -11.57 17.59
C ILE A 81 -7.76 -11.42 16.82
N LEU A 82 -6.93 -12.46 16.78
CA LEU A 82 -5.64 -12.43 16.09
C LEU A 82 -5.79 -12.29 14.57
N ILE A 83 -6.75 -12.99 13.97
CA ILE A 83 -7.07 -12.86 12.55
C ILE A 83 -7.59 -11.45 12.23
N SER A 84 -8.48 -10.92 13.08
CA SER A 84 -9.01 -9.57 12.92
C SER A 84 -7.92 -8.51 13.03
N LEU A 85 -7.00 -8.68 13.98
CA LEU A 85 -5.84 -7.80 14.16
C LEU A 85 -4.89 -7.87 12.95
N LEU A 86 -4.64 -9.07 12.42
CA LEU A 86 -3.82 -9.26 11.22
C LEU A 86 -4.48 -8.67 9.97
N ALA A 87 -5.79 -8.82 9.83
CA ALA A 87 -6.56 -8.24 8.74
C ALA A 87 -6.58 -6.71 8.83
N ALA A 88 -6.81 -6.14 10.01
CA ALA A 88 -6.73 -4.70 10.25
C ALA A 88 -5.33 -4.16 9.95
N TYR A 89 -4.29 -4.89 10.36
CA TYR A 89 -2.91 -4.56 10.05
C TYR A 89 -2.64 -4.58 8.53
N LEU A 90 -3.10 -5.62 7.81
CA LEU A 90 -2.96 -5.69 6.35
C LEU A 90 -3.65 -4.51 5.66
N VAL A 91 -4.86 -4.15 6.10
CA VAL A 91 -5.57 -2.97 5.60
C VAL A 91 -4.75 -1.70 5.88
N GLN A 92 -4.25 -1.52 7.10
CA GLN A 92 -3.43 -0.37 7.47
C GLN A 92 -2.17 -0.24 6.59
N ASN A 93 -1.45 -1.35 6.35
CA ASN A 93 -0.23 -1.36 5.56
C ASN A 93 -0.47 -1.21 4.06
N PHE A 94 -1.68 -1.48 3.59
CA PHE A 94 -2.07 -1.24 2.21
C PHE A 94 -2.32 0.24 1.91
N PHE A 95 -2.62 1.05 2.92
CA PHE A 95 -2.89 2.49 2.77
C PHE A 95 -1.78 3.38 3.30
N ILE A 96 -1.03 2.89 4.29
CA ILE A 96 0.09 3.59 4.92
C ILE A 96 1.34 2.79 4.55
N PHE A 97 1.82 2.98 3.32
CA PHE A 97 3.08 2.34 2.89
C PHE A 97 4.28 2.98 3.59
N ASP A 98 5.17 2.11 4.07
CA ASP A 98 6.55 2.38 4.50
C ASP A 98 6.77 3.31 5.70
N SER A 99 6.35 2.85 6.87
CA SER A 99 7.19 3.10 8.05
C SER A 99 7.73 1.78 8.57
N PHE A 100 9.03 1.74 8.87
CA PHE A 100 9.68 0.62 9.55
C PHE A 100 8.91 0.18 10.82
N VAL A 101 8.25 1.15 11.47
CA VAL A 101 7.41 0.94 12.66
C VAL A 101 6.21 0.04 12.38
N SER A 102 5.62 0.13 11.19
CA SER A 102 4.51 -0.74 10.80
C SER A 102 4.97 -2.20 10.77
N TYR A 103 6.08 -2.52 10.09
CA TYR A 103 6.62 -3.88 10.02
C TYR A 103 6.95 -4.48 11.39
N LEU A 104 7.40 -3.66 12.33
CA LEU A 104 7.71 -4.07 13.69
C LEU A 104 6.46 -4.61 14.41
N MET A 105 5.30 -3.98 14.21
CA MET A 105 4.03 -4.44 14.76
C MET A 105 3.60 -5.81 14.17
N LEU A 106 3.81 -6.05 12.87
CA LEU A 106 3.57 -7.37 12.28
C LEU A 106 4.43 -8.46 12.94
N PHE A 107 5.73 -8.19 13.07
CA PHE A 107 6.65 -9.16 13.66
C PHE A 107 6.29 -9.48 15.10
N PHE A 108 5.82 -8.51 15.89
CA PHE A 108 5.31 -8.79 17.24
C PHE A 108 4.07 -9.67 17.24
N VAL A 109 3.11 -9.42 16.35
CA VAL A 109 1.90 -10.25 16.24
C VAL A 109 2.25 -11.68 15.83
N LEU A 110 3.15 -11.84 14.86
CA LEU A 110 3.63 -13.16 14.43
C LEU A 110 4.43 -13.87 15.52
N ALA A 111 5.31 -13.16 16.24
CA ALA A 111 6.06 -13.71 17.36
C ALA A 111 5.14 -14.16 18.50
N MET A 112 4.08 -13.38 18.80
CA MET A 112 3.06 -13.75 19.77
C MET A 112 2.28 -14.99 19.33
N ILE A 113 1.83 -15.06 18.06
CA ILE A 113 1.17 -16.24 17.51
C ILE A 113 2.09 -17.47 17.62
N SER A 114 3.35 -17.34 17.22
CA SER A 114 4.36 -18.40 17.29
C SER A 114 4.55 -18.90 18.72
N ASN A 115 4.71 -17.98 19.68
CA ASN A 115 4.89 -18.32 21.10
C ASN A 115 3.68 -19.05 21.69
N ILE A 116 2.47 -18.60 21.36
CA ILE A 116 1.21 -19.25 21.80
C ILE A 116 1.11 -20.67 21.21
N CYS A 117 1.43 -20.83 19.92
CA CYS A 117 1.45 -22.14 19.25
C CYS A 117 2.50 -23.07 19.87
N TYR A 118 3.69 -22.56 20.18
CA TYR A 118 4.79 -23.33 20.75
C TYR A 118 4.49 -23.79 22.19
N THR A 119 3.94 -22.90 23.04
CA THR A 119 3.64 -23.21 24.44
C THR A 119 2.53 -24.28 24.57
N ARG A 120 1.56 -24.27 23.65
CA ARG A 120 0.51 -25.31 23.61
C ARG A 120 1.04 -26.67 23.17
N SER A 121 2.10 -26.72 22.36
CA SER A 121 2.69 -27.99 21.90
C SER A 121 3.52 -28.69 22.99
N LEU A 122 4.03 -27.94 23.97
CA LEU A 122 4.86 -28.48 25.07
C LEU A 122 4.03 -28.98 26.27
N SER A 123 2.74 -28.68 26.34
CA SER A 123 1.89 -28.94 27.51
C SER A 123 1.27 -30.35 27.56
N VAL A 124 1.65 -31.28 26.66
CA VAL A 124 0.94 -32.58 26.46
C VAL A 124 1.84 -33.81 26.62
N ILE A 125 3.01 -33.72 27.26
CA ILE A 125 3.79 -34.93 27.58
C ILE A 125 3.78 -35.15 29.11
N PRO A 126 2.76 -35.85 29.67
CA PRO A 126 2.83 -36.33 31.03
C PRO A 126 3.91 -37.42 31.11
N ALA A 127 5.06 -37.08 31.68
CA ALA A 127 6.27 -37.90 31.75
C ALA A 127 6.17 -39.18 32.65
N LYS A 128 4.98 -39.70 32.95
CA LYS A 128 4.82 -40.81 33.93
C LYS A 128 3.82 -41.92 33.60
N ALA A 129 3.23 -41.94 32.43
CA ALA A 129 2.50 -43.13 31.98
C ALA A 129 3.26 -43.72 30.79
N GLY A 130 3.71 -44.97 30.89
CA GLY A 130 4.30 -45.75 29.79
C GLY A 130 3.31 -46.05 28.66
N ILE A 131 2.44 -45.11 28.35
CA ILE A 131 1.56 -45.11 27.19
C ILE A 131 2.47 -44.73 26.03
N GLN A 132 2.88 -45.73 25.26
CA GLN A 132 3.32 -45.50 23.89
C GLN A 132 2.14 -44.82 23.19
N VAL A 133 2.16 -43.49 23.14
CA VAL A 133 1.31 -42.75 22.23
C VAL A 133 1.88 -43.08 20.86
N GLU A 134 1.40 -44.17 20.25
CA GLU A 134 1.47 -44.31 18.81
C GLU A 134 0.88 -43.01 18.27
N LEU A 135 1.76 -42.15 17.74
CA LEU A 135 1.34 -41.03 16.92
C LEU A 135 0.62 -41.67 15.73
N GLY A 136 -0.68 -41.90 15.90
CA GLY A 136 -1.54 -42.43 14.87
C GLY A 136 -1.25 -41.62 13.61
N PRO A 137 -0.93 -42.28 12.48
CA PRO A 137 -0.30 -41.67 11.32
C PRO A 137 -1.02 -40.36 11.03
N GLY A 138 -0.30 -39.26 11.31
CA GLY A 138 -0.89 -37.93 11.49
C GLY A 138 -1.94 -37.72 10.44
N SER A 139 -3.17 -37.42 10.89
CA SER A 139 -4.33 -37.22 10.03
C SER A 139 -3.91 -36.35 8.86
N ARG A 140 -3.60 -36.99 7.73
CA ARG A 140 -3.28 -36.32 6.48
C ARG A 140 -4.57 -35.61 6.18
N LEU A 141 -4.64 -34.33 6.54
CA LEU A 141 -5.70 -33.43 6.16
C LEU A 141 -5.83 -33.66 4.66
N LYS A 142 -6.83 -34.44 4.26
CA LYS A 142 -7.14 -34.68 2.86
C LYS A 142 -7.58 -33.32 2.38
N ALA A 143 -6.61 -32.50 1.95
CA ALA A 143 -6.85 -31.19 1.41
C ALA A 143 -7.84 -31.42 0.28
N GLY A 144 -9.09 -31.01 0.52
CA GLY A 144 -10.14 -31.14 -0.47
C GLY A 144 -9.68 -30.46 -1.74
N MET A 145 -10.23 -30.88 -2.88
CA MET A 145 -9.93 -30.24 -4.17
C MET A 145 -10.11 -28.71 -4.08
N THR A 146 -11.08 -28.25 -3.28
CA THR A 146 -11.32 -26.85 -2.93
C THR A 146 -10.15 -26.15 -2.25
N THR A 147 -9.49 -26.79 -1.28
CA THR A 147 -8.30 -26.24 -0.59
C THR A 147 -7.13 -26.06 -1.55
N LYS A 148 -6.92 -27.03 -2.45
CA LYS A 148 -5.84 -26.96 -3.45
C LYS A 148 -6.08 -25.85 -4.47
N VAL A 149 -7.31 -25.74 -4.98
CA VAL A 149 -7.69 -24.68 -5.93
C VAL A 149 -7.58 -23.29 -5.28
N SER A 150 -8.06 -23.15 -4.04
CA SER A 150 -7.95 -21.90 -3.28
C SER A 150 -6.49 -21.47 -3.09
N PHE A 151 -5.61 -22.41 -2.74
CA PHE A 151 -4.18 -22.13 -2.61
C PHE A 151 -3.55 -21.66 -3.92
N VAL A 152 -3.85 -22.32 -5.05
CA VAL A 152 -3.32 -21.92 -6.37
C VAL A 152 -3.80 -20.52 -6.76
N LEU A 153 -5.10 -20.23 -6.61
CA LEU A 153 -5.65 -18.89 -6.88
C LEU A 153 -5.02 -17.82 -5.99
N PHE A 154 -4.83 -18.13 -4.71
CA PHE A 154 -4.16 -17.25 -3.77
C PHE A 154 -2.70 -16.98 -4.16
N THR A 155 -1.96 -18.00 -4.60
CA THR A 155 -0.59 -17.84 -5.12
C THR A 155 -0.55 -16.95 -6.37
N ILE A 156 -1.44 -17.19 -7.35
CA ILE A 156 -1.55 -16.37 -8.56
C ILE A 156 -1.85 -14.92 -8.19
N PHE A 157 -2.75 -14.70 -7.25
CA PHE A 157 -3.11 -13.38 -6.75
C PHE A 157 -1.93 -12.67 -6.07
N ILE A 158 -1.15 -13.37 -5.22
CA ILE A 158 0.06 -12.81 -4.62
C ILE A 158 1.06 -12.39 -5.70
N ILE A 159 1.33 -13.25 -6.69
CA ILE A 159 2.26 -12.94 -7.78
C ILE A 159 1.78 -11.71 -8.57
N PHE A 160 0.49 -11.65 -8.91
CA PHE A 160 -0.12 -10.52 -9.58
C PHE A 160 -0.01 -9.22 -8.76
N SER A 161 -0.24 -9.30 -7.45
CA SER A 161 -0.16 -8.16 -6.53
C SER A 161 1.28 -7.65 -6.39
N LEU A 162 2.25 -8.56 -6.20
CA LEU A 162 3.67 -8.20 -6.16
C LEU A 162 4.13 -7.56 -7.47
N TYR A 163 3.72 -8.10 -8.61
CA TYR A 163 4.06 -7.53 -9.91
C TYR A 163 3.44 -6.14 -10.11
N SER A 164 2.13 -6.00 -9.89
CA SER A 164 1.38 -4.78 -10.23
C SER A 164 1.62 -3.62 -9.26
N PHE A 165 1.78 -3.90 -7.97
CA PHE A 165 1.87 -2.87 -6.94
C PHE A 165 3.30 -2.63 -6.41
N ASN A 166 4.24 -3.55 -6.63
CA ASN A 166 5.61 -3.40 -6.14
C ASN A 166 6.61 -3.35 -7.29
N LEU A 167 6.76 -4.42 -8.07
CA LEU A 167 7.83 -4.51 -9.08
C LEU A 167 7.67 -3.48 -10.21
N LYS A 168 6.45 -3.29 -10.72
CA LYS A 168 6.18 -2.34 -11.81
C LYS A 168 6.39 -0.87 -11.39
N PRO A 169 5.85 -0.40 -10.24
CA PRO A 169 6.20 0.93 -9.70
C PRO A 169 7.68 1.08 -9.34
N LEU A 170 8.31 0.06 -8.75
CA LEU A 170 9.75 0.08 -8.43
C LEU A 170 10.59 0.32 -9.70
N TYR A 171 10.27 -0.39 -10.78
CA TYR A 171 10.99 -0.22 -12.05
C TYR A 171 10.72 1.15 -12.69
N ALA A 172 9.48 1.66 -12.60
CA ALA A 172 9.17 3.02 -13.04
C ALA A 172 9.96 4.08 -12.25
N SER A 173 10.04 3.92 -10.92
CA SER A 173 10.85 4.79 -10.05
C SER A 173 12.34 4.66 -10.32
N TYR A 174 12.83 3.47 -10.67
CA TYR A 174 14.22 3.27 -11.09
C TYR A 174 14.54 4.06 -12.36
N LEU A 175 13.68 3.99 -13.39
CA LEU A 175 13.84 4.79 -14.61
C LEU A 175 13.72 6.29 -14.32
N ALA A 176 12.78 6.70 -13.46
CA ALA A 176 12.66 8.09 -13.02
C ALA A 176 13.94 8.59 -12.35
N ASN A 177 14.53 7.79 -11.45
CA ASN A 177 15.79 8.12 -10.79
C ASN A 177 16.95 8.23 -11.79
N GLN A 178 16.95 7.44 -12.87
CA GLN A 178 17.95 7.61 -13.93
C GLN A 178 17.83 9.00 -14.57
N ILE A 179 16.61 9.47 -14.88
CA ILE A 179 16.36 10.82 -15.41
C ILE A 179 16.91 11.89 -14.46
N LEU A 180 16.59 11.76 -13.17
CA LEU A 180 17.02 12.71 -12.13
C LEU A 180 18.54 12.68 -11.93
N SER A 181 19.18 11.52 -12.05
CA SER A 181 20.62 11.34 -11.88
C SER A 181 21.46 11.83 -13.06
N LEU A 182 20.84 12.19 -14.20
CA LEU A 182 21.56 12.75 -15.34
C LEU A 182 22.32 13.99 -14.87
N PRO A 183 23.68 13.99 -14.88
CA PRO A 183 24.45 15.06 -14.27
C PRO A 183 24.20 16.37 -14.99
N PRO A 184 24.24 17.52 -14.29
CA PRO A 184 24.35 18.81 -14.95
C PRO A 184 25.61 18.83 -15.83
N ALA A 185 25.52 19.41 -17.02
CA ALA A 185 26.53 19.28 -18.08
C ALA A 185 27.87 20.00 -17.82
N ASP A 186 28.12 20.45 -16.59
CA ASP A 186 29.38 21.05 -16.15
C ASP A 186 30.59 20.10 -16.34
N ALA A 187 30.34 18.82 -16.63
CA ALA A 187 31.33 17.84 -17.08
C ALA A 187 31.78 18.07 -18.54
N ALA A 188 32.44 19.21 -18.82
CA ALA A 188 33.43 19.53 -19.87
C ALA A 188 33.33 18.95 -21.33
N ARG A 189 32.30 18.19 -21.70
CA ARG A 189 32.21 17.50 -23.00
C ARG A 189 30.84 17.74 -23.60
N PHE A 190 30.77 18.73 -24.49
CA PHE A 190 29.59 19.07 -25.29
C PHE A 190 28.94 17.84 -25.97
N ALA A 191 29.75 16.86 -26.39
CA ALA A 191 29.28 15.61 -26.99
C ALA A 191 28.56 14.68 -25.99
N GLU A 192 28.98 14.67 -24.73
CA GLU A 192 28.28 13.91 -23.69
C GLU A 192 26.98 14.60 -23.30
N ALA A 193 26.96 15.93 -23.31
CA ALA A 193 25.75 16.69 -23.03
C ALA A 193 24.66 16.49 -24.08
N SER A 194 24.99 16.47 -25.38
CA SER A 194 24.03 16.20 -26.46
C SER A 194 23.48 14.77 -26.40
N ALA A 195 24.35 13.77 -26.18
CA ALA A 195 23.95 12.38 -25.99
C ALA A 195 23.01 12.21 -24.77
N ARG A 196 23.23 12.96 -23.70
CA ARG A 196 22.36 12.94 -22.50
C ARG A 196 21.00 13.61 -22.73
N ARG A 197 20.92 14.67 -23.55
CA ARG A 197 19.60 15.21 -23.98
C ARG A 197 18.77 14.14 -24.66
N ALA A 198 19.42 13.34 -25.52
CA ALA A 198 18.76 12.27 -26.23
C ALA A 198 18.24 11.15 -25.30
N GLN A 199 18.69 11.07 -24.04
CA GLN A 199 18.26 10.04 -23.09
C GLN A 199 17.09 10.45 -22.18
N SER A 200 16.90 11.74 -21.88
CA SER A 200 15.84 12.14 -20.93
C SER A 200 14.43 11.84 -21.45
N ALA A 201 14.19 12.07 -22.74
CA ALA A 201 12.91 11.80 -23.39
C ALA A 201 12.57 10.29 -23.45
N PRO A 202 13.44 9.39 -23.95
CA PRO A 202 13.14 7.96 -23.97
C PRO A 202 13.01 7.37 -22.57
N LEU A 203 13.83 7.78 -21.60
CA LEU A 203 13.69 7.32 -20.21
C LEU A 203 12.35 7.74 -19.61
N LEU A 204 11.91 8.98 -19.85
CA LEU A 204 10.59 9.44 -19.41
C LEU A 204 9.49 8.63 -20.08
N LYS A 205 9.59 8.42 -21.40
CA LYS A 205 8.65 7.61 -22.17
C LYS A 205 8.54 6.18 -21.64
N ASP A 206 9.67 5.54 -21.36
CA ASP A 206 9.73 4.18 -20.85
C ASP A 206 9.15 4.08 -19.44
N ALA A 207 9.46 5.06 -18.57
CA ALA A 207 8.89 5.14 -17.24
C ALA A 207 7.35 5.29 -17.28
N LEU A 208 6.84 6.04 -18.26
CA LEU A 208 5.40 6.26 -18.44
C LEU A 208 4.68 5.09 -19.11
N ALA A 209 5.35 4.38 -20.02
CA ALA A 209 4.83 3.17 -20.65
C ALA A 209 4.48 2.08 -19.63
N LEU A 210 5.15 2.11 -18.47
CA LEU A 210 4.83 1.23 -17.34
C LEU A 210 3.47 1.55 -16.70
N ASN A 211 2.78 2.66 -17.01
CA ASN A 211 1.42 2.94 -16.51
C ASN A 211 1.24 2.57 -15.02
N SER A 212 2.15 3.05 -14.18
CA SER A 212 2.12 2.77 -12.75
C SER A 212 1.31 3.87 -12.04
N PHE A 213 0.91 3.62 -10.80
CA PHE A 213 0.26 4.68 -10.02
C PHE A 213 1.18 5.88 -9.76
N ALA A 214 2.50 5.70 -9.89
CA ALA A 214 3.51 6.74 -9.70
C ALA A 214 3.73 7.61 -10.95
N SER A 215 3.13 7.26 -12.11
CA SER A 215 3.36 7.98 -13.37
C SER A 215 3.11 9.49 -13.25
N GLU A 216 2.08 9.93 -12.50
CA GLU A 216 1.82 11.36 -12.31
C GLU A 216 2.95 12.08 -11.56
N GLU A 217 3.47 11.45 -10.50
CA GLU A 217 4.56 12.01 -9.70
C GLU A 217 5.89 11.95 -10.47
N ILE A 218 6.12 10.90 -11.26
CA ILE A 218 7.30 10.78 -12.13
C ILE A 218 7.37 11.95 -13.11
N VAL A 219 6.29 12.26 -13.83
CA VAL A 219 6.28 13.40 -14.78
C VAL A 219 6.52 14.70 -14.05
N TYR A 220 5.84 14.91 -12.92
CA TYR A 220 5.98 16.12 -12.13
C TYR A 220 7.43 16.35 -11.68
N GLN A 221 8.06 15.34 -11.08
CA GLN A 221 9.43 15.42 -10.58
C GLN A 221 10.44 15.54 -11.72
N ALA A 222 10.27 14.76 -12.79
CA ALA A 222 11.13 14.83 -13.97
C ALA A 222 11.07 16.21 -14.63
N ALA A 223 9.88 16.81 -14.80
CA ALA A 223 9.74 18.13 -15.38
C ALA A 223 10.37 19.22 -14.49
N LEU A 224 10.16 19.16 -13.18
CA LEU A 224 10.73 20.11 -12.23
C LEU A 224 12.25 20.06 -12.19
N ASP A 225 12.82 18.85 -12.11
CA ASP A 225 14.27 18.63 -12.19
C ASP A 225 14.83 19.11 -13.54
N TYR A 226 14.12 18.84 -14.63
CA TYR A 226 14.52 19.29 -15.96
C TYR A 226 14.57 20.83 -16.06
N ILE A 227 13.59 21.53 -15.49
CA ILE A 227 13.56 23.00 -15.42
C ILE A 227 14.79 23.53 -14.66
N ILE A 228 15.14 22.93 -13.52
CA ILE A 228 16.35 23.30 -12.75
C ILE A 228 17.60 23.11 -13.61
N LYS A 229 17.68 21.99 -14.34
CA LYS A 229 18.81 21.70 -15.23
C LYS A 229 18.87 22.65 -16.43
N ILE A 230 17.75 23.15 -16.96
CA ILE A 230 17.75 24.17 -18.02
C ILE A 230 18.42 25.47 -17.54
N ASN A 231 18.19 25.89 -16.30
CA ASN A 231 18.86 27.09 -15.75
C ASN A 231 20.39 26.95 -15.74
N GLN A 232 20.89 25.73 -15.51
CA GLN A 232 22.32 25.43 -15.55
C GLN A 232 22.81 25.24 -16.98
N GLN A 233 21.96 24.70 -17.86
CA GLN A 233 22.26 24.43 -19.26
C GLN A 233 21.10 24.81 -20.18
N PRO A 234 21.07 26.05 -20.69
CA PRO A 234 19.97 26.54 -21.53
C PRO A 234 19.72 25.73 -22.80
N ALA A 235 20.72 25.02 -23.32
CA ALA A 235 20.58 24.18 -24.50
C ALA A 235 19.64 22.96 -24.30
N LEU A 236 19.29 22.61 -23.06
CA LEU A 236 18.28 21.60 -22.75
C LEU A 236 16.86 22.03 -23.17
N ALA A 237 16.60 23.34 -23.23
CA ALA A 237 15.34 23.90 -23.72
C ALA A 237 15.08 23.66 -25.22
N GLN A 238 16.00 22.99 -25.93
CA GLN A 238 15.83 22.58 -27.33
C GLN A 238 15.32 21.13 -27.47
N ASN A 239 15.16 20.40 -26.36
CA ASN A 239 14.66 19.02 -26.38
C ASN A 239 13.13 18.97 -26.49
N GLU A 240 12.63 19.25 -27.69
CA GLU A 240 11.19 19.26 -27.97
C GLU A 240 10.51 17.91 -27.70
N GLU A 241 11.21 16.78 -27.85
CA GLU A 241 10.64 15.48 -27.53
C GLU A 241 10.31 15.35 -26.03
N PHE A 242 11.24 15.75 -25.16
CA PHE A 242 11.00 15.78 -23.72
C PHE A 242 9.84 16.72 -23.36
N TYR A 243 9.85 17.93 -23.92
CA TYR A 243 8.78 18.90 -23.73
C TYR A 243 7.43 18.31 -24.08
N ASN A 244 7.28 17.74 -25.27
CA ASN A 244 6.00 17.21 -25.75
C ASN A 244 5.46 16.09 -24.85
N ILE A 245 6.33 15.18 -24.39
CA ILE A 245 5.95 14.11 -23.47
C ILE A 245 5.50 14.69 -22.12
N ALA A 246 6.33 15.55 -21.52
CA ALA A 246 6.07 16.11 -20.20
C ALA A 246 4.84 17.02 -20.19
N ALA A 247 4.71 17.92 -21.18
CA ALA A 247 3.59 18.84 -21.32
C ALA A 247 2.27 18.09 -21.55
N SER A 248 2.25 17.10 -22.46
CA SER A 248 1.07 16.25 -22.70
C SER A 248 0.60 15.56 -21.42
N GLU A 249 1.51 14.92 -20.68
CA GLU A 249 1.14 14.23 -19.44
C GLU A 249 0.74 15.18 -18.32
N LEU A 250 1.42 16.31 -18.15
CA LEU A 250 1.03 17.34 -17.18
C LEU A 250 -0.38 17.88 -17.47
N SER A 251 -0.72 18.11 -18.74
CA SER A 251 -2.07 18.52 -19.15
C SER A 251 -3.11 17.47 -18.77
N LYS A 252 -2.86 16.17 -19.03
CA LYS A 252 -3.75 15.09 -18.59
C LYS A 252 -3.88 15.01 -17.07
N ILE A 253 -2.82 15.33 -16.32
CA ILE A 253 -2.86 15.36 -14.85
C ILE A 253 -3.70 16.54 -14.37
N ILE A 254 -3.59 17.70 -15.02
CA ILE A 254 -4.41 18.89 -14.74
C ILE A 254 -5.89 18.58 -15.00
N GLU A 255 -6.23 17.96 -16.12
CA GLU A 255 -7.61 17.56 -16.44
C GLU A 255 -8.21 16.62 -15.38
N ARG A 256 -7.42 15.64 -14.93
CA ARG A 256 -7.83 14.70 -13.87
C ARG A 256 -7.94 15.34 -12.49
N SER A 257 -7.20 16.41 -12.23
CA SER A 257 -7.09 17.05 -10.92
C SER A 257 -6.96 18.57 -11.04
N PRO A 258 -8.02 19.26 -11.49
CA PRO A 258 -7.97 20.67 -11.88
C PRO A 258 -7.74 21.63 -10.71
N ASN A 259 -7.89 21.16 -9.48
CA ASN A 259 -7.72 21.96 -8.26
C ASN A 259 -6.29 21.90 -7.69
N ARG A 260 -5.35 21.23 -8.36
CA ARG A 260 -3.95 21.09 -7.91
C ARG A 260 -3.07 22.16 -8.56
N ALA A 261 -2.97 23.32 -7.92
CA ALA A 261 -2.18 24.47 -8.36
C ALA A 261 -0.73 24.13 -8.76
N ARG A 262 -0.07 23.18 -8.07
CA ARG A 262 1.32 22.78 -8.36
C ARG A 262 1.54 22.30 -9.79
N ASN A 263 0.55 21.63 -10.39
CA ASN A 263 0.68 21.07 -11.72
C ASN A 263 0.68 22.18 -12.80
N TYR A 264 -0.14 23.21 -12.59
CA TYR A 264 -0.15 24.41 -13.43
C TYR A 264 1.19 25.14 -13.37
N ILE A 265 1.78 25.29 -12.18
CA ILE A 265 3.09 25.94 -11.99
C ILE A 265 4.17 25.24 -12.81
N VAL A 266 4.27 23.90 -12.71
CA VAL A 266 5.31 23.14 -13.41
C VAL A 266 5.13 23.24 -14.93
N LEU A 267 3.89 23.09 -15.43
CA LEU A 267 3.61 23.24 -16.85
C LEU A 267 3.89 24.67 -17.36
N ALA A 268 3.55 25.68 -16.56
CA ALA A 268 3.77 27.07 -16.92
C ALA A 268 5.26 27.41 -17.01
N TRP A 269 6.07 26.95 -16.05
CA TRP A 269 7.53 27.07 -16.15
C TRP A 269 8.07 26.33 -17.35
N LEU A 270 7.64 25.09 -17.57
CA LEU A 270 8.07 24.30 -18.73
C LEU A 270 7.80 25.06 -20.04
N ASN A 271 6.61 25.64 -20.19
CA ASN A 271 6.25 26.48 -21.34
C ASN A 271 7.16 27.71 -21.50
N LEU A 272 7.50 28.42 -20.41
CA LEU A 272 8.42 29.56 -20.50
C LEU A 272 9.81 29.15 -20.97
N TYR A 273 10.39 28.11 -20.35
CA TYR A 273 11.75 27.68 -20.70
C TYR A 273 11.86 27.21 -22.15
N PHE A 274 10.80 26.60 -22.68
CA PHE A 274 10.73 26.11 -24.04
C PHE A 274 10.12 27.14 -25.04
N SER A 275 9.94 28.39 -24.64
CA SER A 275 9.30 29.42 -25.49
C SER A 275 10.18 29.96 -26.62
N ASN A 276 11.49 29.72 -26.58
CA ASN A 276 12.43 30.26 -27.58
C ASN A 276 12.11 29.83 -29.03
N GLN A 277 11.53 28.65 -29.22
CA GLN A 277 11.11 28.14 -30.54
C GLN A 277 9.63 28.41 -30.85
N HIS A 278 8.84 28.68 -29.81
CA HIS A 278 7.38 28.69 -29.84
C HIS A 278 6.85 29.79 -28.90
N SER A 279 6.71 31.01 -29.45
CA SER A 279 6.33 32.19 -28.67
C SER A 279 4.91 32.11 -28.07
N ASP A 280 4.04 31.28 -28.66
CA ASP A 280 2.71 30.96 -28.15
C ASP A 280 2.75 30.36 -26.73
N ARG A 281 3.82 29.62 -26.40
CA ARG A 281 4.02 29.05 -25.05
C ARG A 281 4.13 30.10 -23.96
N ILE A 282 4.57 31.32 -24.30
CA ILE A 282 4.62 32.43 -23.33
C ILE A 282 3.20 32.79 -22.88
N ASN A 283 2.27 32.92 -23.82
CA ASN A 283 0.87 33.22 -23.51
C ASN A 283 0.22 32.07 -22.73
N GLU A 284 0.48 30.83 -23.12
CA GLU A 284 -0.02 29.67 -22.36
C GLU A 284 0.50 29.66 -20.92
N SER A 285 1.77 30.00 -20.71
CA SER A 285 2.34 30.10 -19.38
C SER A 285 1.67 31.18 -18.53
N ILE A 286 1.40 32.35 -19.11
CA ILE A 286 0.66 33.44 -18.44
C ILE A 286 -0.74 32.96 -18.01
N ILE A 287 -1.45 32.24 -18.89
CA ILE A 287 -2.79 31.68 -18.60
C ILE A 287 -2.71 30.68 -17.43
N LEU A 288 -1.76 29.74 -17.48
CA LEU A 288 -1.57 28.72 -16.43
C LEU A 288 -1.17 29.34 -15.08
N ALA A 289 -0.35 30.39 -15.08
CA ALA A 289 0.03 31.13 -13.88
C ALA A 289 -1.15 31.93 -13.32
N GLY A 290 -1.96 32.55 -14.18
CA GLY A 290 -3.24 33.16 -13.78
C GLY A 290 -4.15 32.14 -13.08
N LYS A 291 -4.30 30.95 -13.65
CA LYS A 291 -5.07 29.86 -13.04
C LYS A 291 -4.50 29.42 -11.69
N THR A 292 -3.17 29.42 -11.56
CA THR A 292 -2.51 29.14 -10.28
C THR A 292 -2.90 30.18 -9.21
N LEU A 293 -2.94 31.46 -9.55
CA LEU A 293 -3.37 32.52 -8.63
C LEU A 293 -4.85 32.45 -8.26
N GLU A 294 -5.72 31.99 -9.17
CA GLU A 294 -7.12 31.70 -8.82
C GLU A 294 -7.24 30.61 -7.75
N LEU A 295 -6.45 29.53 -7.90
CA LEU A 295 -6.47 28.39 -6.98
C LEU A 295 -5.71 28.67 -5.67
N SER A 296 -4.66 29.49 -5.74
CA SER A 296 -3.77 29.76 -4.63
C SER A 296 -3.14 31.16 -4.75
N PRO A 297 -3.84 32.21 -4.30
CA PRO A 297 -3.45 33.60 -4.50
C PRO A 297 -2.08 33.98 -3.93
N ASN A 298 -1.57 33.24 -2.95
CA ASN A 298 -0.31 33.56 -2.26
C ASN A 298 0.89 32.77 -2.82
N LYS A 299 0.77 32.13 -4.00
CA LYS A 299 1.87 31.34 -4.59
C LYS A 299 2.86 32.24 -5.32
N LYS A 300 4.01 32.46 -4.70
CA LYS A 300 5.13 33.22 -5.27
C LYS A 300 5.51 32.78 -6.69
N ASP A 301 5.59 31.48 -6.96
CA ASP A 301 5.99 30.98 -8.29
C ASP A 301 5.08 31.51 -9.41
N ALA A 302 3.77 31.66 -9.16
CA ALA A 302 2.86 32.19 -10.16
C ALA A 302 3.15 33.67 -10.49
N TYR A 303 3.52 34.48 -9.49
CA TYR A 303 3.95 35.86 -9.72
C TYR A 303 5.26 35.94 -10.51
N LEU A 304 6.23 35.05 -10.20
CA LEU A 304 7.49 34.96 -10.94
C LEU A 304 7.25 34.57 -12.41
N ILE A 305 6.38 33.59 -12.65
CA ILE A 305 6.01 33.16 -14.00
C ILE A 305 5.32 34.30 -14.77
N LEU A 306 4.34 34.99 -14.16
CA LEU A 306 3.66 36.11 -14.81
C LEU A 306 4.64 37.25 -15.13
N ALA A 307 5.52 37.60 -14.20
CA ALA A 307 6.55 38.62 -14.43
C ALA A 307 7.49 38.24 -15.59
N ALA A 308 7.93 36.98 -15.66
CA ALA A 308 8.71 36.49 -16.79
C ALA A 308 7.94 36.49 -18.11
N GLY A 309 6.70 35.98 -18.11
CA GLY A 309 5.86 35.95 -19.30
C GLY A 309 5.61 37.35 -19.87
N TYR A 310 5.32 38.33 -19.00
CA TYR A 310 5.15 39.71 -19.42
C TYR A 310 6.46 40.39 -19.85
N ALA A 311 7.60 40.08 -19.23
CA ALA A 311 8.91 40.55 -19.71
C ALA A 311 9.20 40.04 -21.13
N LEU A 312 9.09 38.73 -21.34
CA LEU A 312 9.37 38.09 -22.62
C LEU A 312 8.37 38.51 -23.72
N SER A 313 7.14 38.88 -23.33
CA SER A 313 6.13 39.44 -24.24
C SER A 313 6.26 40.95 -24.47
N ASN A 314 7.27 41.60 -23.88
CA ASN A 314 7.47 43.05 -23.91
C ASN A 314 6.24 43.86 -23.42
N GLN A 315 5.58 43.39 -22.36
CA GLN A 315 4.41 44.01 -21.72
C GLN A 315 4.77 44.55 -20.32
N PRO A 316 5.42 45.73 -20.22
CA PRO A 316 5.94 46.22 -18.95
C PRO A 316 4.83 46.64 -17.96
N LEU A 317 3.69 47.13 -18.44
CA LEU A 317 2.60 47.59 -17.57
C LEU A 317 1.96 46.43 -16.78
N PRO A 318 1.54 45.31 -17.40
CA PRO A 318 1.10 44.13 -16.66
C PRO A 318 2.15 43.58 -15.68
N ALA A 319 3.43 43.60 -16.06
CA ALA A 319 4.50 43.15 -15.16
C ALA A 319 4.58 43.99 -13.88
N GLN A 320 4.52 45.32 -14.01
CA GLN A 320 4.50 46.23 -12.87
C GLN A 320 3.28 46.01 -11.96
N GLU A 321 2.10 45.78 -12.56
CA GLU A 321 0.89 45.47 -11.80
C GLU A 321 1.05 44.18 -10.97
N ILE A 322 1.61 43.12 -11.56
CA ILE A 322 1.87 41.86 -10.86
C ILE A 322 2.87 42.04 -9.72
N ILE A 323 3.93 42.85 -9.92
CA ILE A 323 4.89 43.18 -8.86
C ILE A 323 4.19 43.90 -7.70
N LEU A 324 3.34 44.89 -7.99
CA LEU A 324 2.59 45.62 -6.96
C LEU A 324 1.62 44.69 -6.21
N ARG A 325 0.95 43.79 -6.91
CA ARG A 325 0.08 42.77 -6.29
C ARG A 325 0.86 41.82 -5.39
N ALA A 326 2.06 41.39 -5.79
CA ALA A 326 2.93 40.58 -4.94
C ALA A 326 3.39 41.35 -3.70
N SER A 327 3.83 42.62 -3.85
CA SER A 327 4.19 43.50 -2.72
C SER A 327 3.07 43.71 -1.73
N ALA A 328 1.81 43.79 -2.20
CA ALA A 328 0.64 43.97 -1.34
C ALA A 328 0.34 42.73 -0.48
N ILE A 329 0.72 41.54 -0.93
CA ILE A 329 0.59 40.29 -0.15
C ILE A 329 1.75 40.18 0.85
N ASP A 330 2.97 40.36 0.36
CA ASP A 330 4.19 40.31 1.15
C ASP A 330 5.25 41.19 0.48
N GLY A 331 5.75 42.20 1.21
CA GLY A 331 6.74 43.13 0.69
C GLY A 331 7.98 42.43 0.14
N LYS A 332 8.44 41.38 0.83
CA LYS A 332 9.59 40.56 0.39
C LYS A 332 9.30 39.81 -0.90
N MET A 333 8.10 39.22 -1.04
CA MET A 333 7.67 38.57 -2.28
C MET A 333 7.71 39.56 -3.46
N GLY A 334 7.20 40.78 -3.28
CA GLY A 334 7.22 41.80 -4.32
C GLY A 334 8.63 42.25 -4.72
N GLU A 335 9.56 42.36 -3.75
CA GLU A 335 10.98 42.62 -4.02
C GLU A 335 11.63 41.50 -4.84
N GLU A 336 11.37 40.24 -4.48
CA GLU A 336 11.90 39.08 -5.22
C GLU A 336 11.35 39.02 -6.66
N VAL A 337 10.05 39.28 -6.84
CA VAL A 337 9.41 39.30 -8.18
C VAL A 337 9.95 40.47 -9.02
N ARG A 338 10.12 41.66 -8.43
CA ARG A 338 10.74 42.81 -9.11
C ARG A 338 12.18 42.50 -9.52
N ALA A 339 12.98 41.98 -8.60
CA ALA A 339 14.38 41.63 -8.87
C ALA A 339 14.50 40.56 -9.98
N TYR A 340 13.53 39.64 -10.05
CA TYR A 340 13.48 38.66 -11.12
C TYR A 340 13.11 39.29 -12.47
N TRP A 341 12.09 40.15 -12.51
CA TRP A 341 11.67 40.87 -13.71
C TRP A 341 12.80 41.74 -14.31
N GLU A 342 13.51 42.51 -13.47
CA GLU A 342 14.62 43.37 -13.90
C GLU A 342 15.82 42.57 -14.45
N LYS A 343 15.99 41.30 -14.05
CA LYS A 343 17.02 40.42 -14.63
C LYS A 343 16.69 39.92 -16.03
N LEU A 344 15.42 39.95 -16.42
CA LEU A 344 14.94 39.43 -17.70
C LEU A 344 14.82 40.51 -18.79
N LYS A 345 14.80 41.78 -18.39
CA LYS A 345 14.86 42.95 -19.26
C LYS A 345 16.29 43.19 -19.74
#